data_AF-A0A1Y1ZLZ9-F1
#
_entry.id   AF-A0A1Y1ZLZ9-F1
#
_cell.length_a   1.000
_cell.length_b   1.000
_cell.length_c   1.000
_cell.angle_alpha   90.00
_cell.angle_beta   90.00
_cell.angle_gamma   90.00
#
_symmetry.space_group_name_H-M   'P 1'
#
loop_
_entity.id
_entity.type
_entity.pdbx_description
1 polymer ?
#
loop_
_entity_poly.entity_id
_entity_poly.type
_entity_poly.pdbx_seq_one_letter_code
_entity_poly.pdbx_strand_id
1 'polypeptide(L)'
;MGLQTSDIGVATSKTLDVGSWTDHGSVGIPKSGKYNLIDANLFRESPDSPIYLSFGSYWDDIFQTKMSDPPLRYTEDTPKSIVSNTTKDAQVNEGSYQFKWGEYYYLFYSAGACCNTPPNLVKPGDEYRIMVCRSHSITGPYADQSGKDCLTQDGGTLVLASHDDVYAPGGQGVMYDPETRRTVIYYHYG
;
A
#
# COMPACT_ATOMS: atom_id res chain seq x y z
N MET A 1 13.90 1.27 -10.42
CA MET A 1 13.06 2.40 -10.86
C MET A 1 11.90 1.83 -11.65
N GLY A 2 10.66 2.18 -11.31
CA GLY A 2 9.48 1.67 -12.00
C GLY A 2 9.37 2.19 -13.44
N LEU A 3 8.60 1.48 -14.27
CA LEU A 3 8.21 1.93 -15.62
C LEU A 3 6.68 2.08 -15.65
N GLN A 4 6.13 3.13 -16.27
CA GLN A 4 4.66 3.28 -16.45
C GLN A 4 4.08 2.35 -17.52
N THR A 5 4.80 1.27 -17.82
CA THR A 5 4.32 0.18 -18.66
C THR A 5 3.74 -0.98 -17.85
N SER A 6 3.79 -0.91 -16.51
CA SER A 6 3.23 -1.88 -15.56
C SER A 6 1.72 -2.06 -15.67
N ASP A 7 1.23 -3.15 -15.10
CA ASP A 7 -0.19 -3.49 -14.99
C ASP A 7 -0.41 -4.38 -13.73
N ILE A 8 -1.65 -4.41 -13.24
CA ILE A 8 -2.05 -5.26 -12.11
C ILE A 8 -2.89 -6.42 -12.66
N GLY A 9 -2.39 -7.64 -12.50
CA GLY A 9 -3.11 -8.87 -12.86
C GLY A 9 -3.92 -9.42 -11.69
N VAL A 10 -4.88 -10.29 -11.99
CA VAL A 10 -5.66 -11.02 -10.99
C VAL A 10 -5.74 -12.51 -11.32
N ALA A 11 -5.46 -13.34 -10.32
CA ALA A 11 -5.63 -14.78 -10.39
C ALA A 11 -6.47 -15.25 -9.20
N THR A 12 -7.23 -16.32 -9.38
CA THR A 12 -8.08 -16.91 -8.31
C THR A 12 -7.75 -18.37 -8.09
N SER A 13 -7.81 -18.81 -6.83
CA SER A 13 -7.76 -20.22 -6.45
C SER A 13 -8.76 -20.51 -5.34
N LYS A 14 -9.29 -21.75 -5.31
CA LYS A 14 -10.13 -22.25 -4.22
C LYS A 14 -9.34 -22.89 -3.08
N THR A 15 -8.06 -23.23 -3.30
CA THR A 15 -7.25 -24.02 -2.35
C THR A 15 -5.91 -23.38 -2.02
N LEU A 16 -5.49 -22.35 -2.75
CA LEU A 16 -4.16 -21.71 -2.70
C LEU A 16 -2.99 -22.61 -3.12
N ASP A 17 -3.25 -23.86 -3.51
CA ASP A 17 -2.21 -24.81 -3.93
C ASP A 17 -1.55 -24.42 -5.25
N VAL A 18 -0.30 -24.85 -5.44
CA VAL A 18 0.40 -24.75 -6.72
C VAL A 18 -0.43 -25.41 -7.82
N GLY A 19 -0.61 -24.73 -8.95
CA GLY A 19 -1.35 -25.24 -10.12
C GLY A 19 -2.87 -25.11 -10.04
N SER A 20 -3.43 -24.65 -8.91
CA SER A 20 -4.89 -24.41 -8.77
C SER A 20 -5.34 -23.02 -9.24
N TRP A 21 -4.38 -22.14 -9.57
CA TRP A 21 -4.62 -20.75 -9.92
C TRP A 21 -5.10 -20.60 -11.36
N THR A 22 -6.23 -19.90 -11.51
CA THR A 22 -6.73 -19.45 -12.81
C THR A 22 -6.39 -17.97 -12.99
N ASP A 23 -5.62 -17.64 -14.02
CA ASP A 23 -5.28 -16.27 -14.41
C ASP A 23 -6.45 -15.63 -15.18
N HIS A 24 -6.82 -14.41 -14.81
CA HIS A 24 -7.87 -13.62 -15.48
C HIS A 24 -7.29 -12.40 -16.22
N GLY A 25 -5.96 -12.25 -16.22
CA GLY A 25 -5.25 -11.15 -16.82
C GLY A 25 -5.39 -9.85 -16.03
N SER A 26 -5.33 -8.72 -16.76
CA SER A 26 -5.39 -7.37 -16.18
C SER A 26 -6.72 -7.05 -15.52
N VAL A 27 -6.66 -6.34 -14.38
CA VAL A 27 -7.84 -5.73 -13.73
C VAL A 27 -8.42 -4.54 -14.51
N GLY A 28 -7.70 -4.04 -15.52
CA GLY A 28 -8.19 -3.07 -16.49
C GLY A 28 -8.06 -1.59 -16.09
N ILE A 29 -7.31 -1.25 -15.04
CA ILE A 29 -7.06 0.15 -14.67
C ILE A 29 -6.23 0.80 -15.79
N PRO A 30 -6.64 1.96 -16.34
CA PRO A 30 -5.94 2.59 -17.44
C PRO A 30 -4.56 3.09 -17.02
N LYS A 31 -3.62 3.16 -17.97
CA LYS A 31 -2.32 3.80 -17.74
C LYS A 31 -2.50 5.32 -17.60
N SER A 32 -1.68 5.94 -16.76
CA SER A 32 -1.70 7.37 -16.51
C SER A 32 -0.28 7.87 -16.22
N GLY A 33 0.02 9.12 -16.58
CA GLY A 33 1.26 9.79 -16.19
C GLY A 33 1.37 10.04 -14.68
N LYS A 34 0.28 9.86 -13.92
CA LYS A 34 0.18 10.15 -12.48
C LYS A 34 0.58 9.00 -11.56
N TYR A 35 0.57 7.76 -12.05
CA TYR A 35 0.78 6.60 -11.18
C TYR A 35 1.49 5.47 -11.91
N ASN A 36 1.97 4.52 -11.11
CA ASN A 36 2.45 3.22 -11.55
C ASN A 36 1.48 2.13 -11.09
N LEU A 37 1.21 1.14 -11.94
CA LEU A 37 0.30 0.04 -11.63
C LEU A 37 1.07 -1.13 -11.00
N ILE A 38 1.52 -0.94 -9.75
CA ILE A 38 2.19 -1.95 -8.92
C ILE A 38 1.69 -1.86 -7.46
N ASP A 39 2.14 -2.78 -6.61
CA ASP A 39 1.88 -2.78 -5.16
C ASP A 39 0.40 -2.81 -4.78
N ALA A 40 -0.34 -3.68 -5.47
CA ALA A 40 -1.77 -3.88 -5.24
C ALA A 40 -2.08 -4.43 -3.84
N ASN A 41 -3.00 -3.76 -3.13
CA ASN A 41 -3.64 -4.25 -1.92
C ASN A 41 -5.16 -4.20 -2.07
N LEU A 42 -5.80 -5.37 -1.97
CA LEU A 42 -7.24 -5.52 -2.05
C LEU A 42 -7.83 -5.55 -0.63
N PHE A 43 -8.82 -4.70 -0.36
CA PHE A 43 -9.48 -4.63 0.93
C PHE A 43 -11.00 -4.67 0.79
N ARG A 44 -11.64 -5.44 1.67
CA ARG A 44 -13.09 -5.54 1.84
C ARG A 44 -13.39 -5.63 3.34
N GLU A 45 -14.15 -4.68 3.88
CA GLU A 45 -14.44 -4.63 5.33
C GLU A 45 -15.33 -5.79 5.78
N SER A 46 -16.36 -6.11 4.99
CA SER A 46 -17.31 -7.19 5.26
C SER A 46 -17.81 -7.80 3.95
N PRO A 47 -18.42 -9.00 3.98
CA PRO A 47 -18.95 -9.67 2.78
C PRO A 47 -19.96 -8.86 1.96
N ASP A 48 -20.54 -7.78 2.48
CA ASP A 48 -21.47 -6.91 1.73
C ASP A 48 -20.88 -5.51 1.44
N SER A 49 -19.69 -5.21 1.97
CA SER A 49 -19.02 -3.94 1.75
C SER A 49 -18.41 -3.87 0.33
N PRO A 50 -18.32 -2.66 -0.25
CA PRO A 50 -17.51 -2.41 -1.44
C PRO A 50 -16.07 -2.92 -1.30
N ILE A 51 -15.50 -3.36 -2.42
CA ILE A 51 -14.12 -3.80 -2.50
C ILE A 51 -13.28 -2.65 -3.06
N TYR A 52 -12.18 -2.32 -2.37
CA TYR A 52 -11.25 -1.30 -2.81
C TYR A 52 -9.88 -1.92 -3.10
N LEU A 53 -9.23 -1.42 -4.15
CA LEU A 53 -7.86 -1.73 -4.48
C LEU A 53 -7.03 -0.46 -4.31
N SER A 54 -6.06 -0.47 -3.39
CA SER A 54 -5.00 0.53 -3.38
C SER A 54 -3.76 0.03 -4.10
N PHE A 55 -3.04 0.93 -4.75
CA PHE A 55 -1.87 0.64 -5.57
C PHE A 55 -1.02 1.90 -5.73
N GLY A 56 0.19 1.75 -6.26
CA GLY A 56 1.03 2.89 -6.60
C GLY A 56 2.39 2.91 -5.92
N SER A 57 3.34 3.57 -6.59
CA SER A 57 4.74 3.71 -6.23
C SER A 57 5.37 4.74 -7.18
N TYR A 58 6.15 5.68 -6.66
CA TYR A 58 6.65 6.89 -7.34
C TYR A 58 5.52 7.80 -7.87
N TRP A 59 5.82 8.76 -8.74
CA TRP A 59 4.87 9.72 -9.31
C TRP A 59 4.04 10.41 -8.23
N ASP A 60 2.70 10.35 -8.31
CA ASP A 60 1.80 10.93 -7.31
C ASP A 60 1.49 9.92 -6.18
N ASP A 61 2.42 8.99 -5.93
CA ASP A 61 2.43 7.93 -4.91
C ASP A 61 1.24 6.96 -5.00
N ILE A 62 0.35 6.97 -3.99
CA ILE A 62 -0.62 5.89 -3.74
C ILE A 62 -2.01 6.31 -4.16
N PHE A 63 -2.64 5.46 -4.96
CA PHE A 63 -4.00 5.61 -5.47
C PHE A 63 -4.92 4.51 -4.95
N GLN A 64 -6.22 4.78 -5.02
CA GLN A 64 -7.27 3.83 -4.71
C GLN A 64 -8.34 3.87 -5.81
N THR A 65 -8.88 2.71 -6.15
CA THR A 65 -10.11 2.59 -6.94
C THR A 65 -11.00 1.50 -6.38
N LYS A 66 -12.23 1.44 -6.85
CA LYS A 66 -13.21 0.43 -6.47
C LYS A 66 -13.16 -0.74 -7.45
N MET A 67 -13.37 -1.94 -6.93
CA MET A 67 -13.35 -3.20 -7.69
C MET A 67 -14.77 -3.76 -7.81
N SER A 68 -15.00 -4.53 -8.88
CA SER A 68 -16.21 -5.34 -9.04
C SER A 68 -16.32 -6.39 -7.94
N ASP A 69 -17.50 -7.01 -7.79
CA ASP A 69 -17.66 -8.20 -6.95
C ASP A 69 -18.19 -9.35 -7.84
N PRO A 70 -17.37 -10.35 -8.19
CA PRO A 70 -16.01 -10.62 -7.70
C PRO A 70 -14.96 -9.60 -8.20
N PRO A 71 -13.84 -9.40 -7.49
CA PRO A 71 -12.82 -8.36 -7.76
C PRO A 71 -11.88 -8.71 -8.91
N LEU A 72 -12.44 -9.02 -10.08
CA LEU A 72 -11.70 -9.35 -11.29
C LEU A 72 -11.38 -8.13 -12.17
N ARG A 73 -12.13 -7.04 -12.00
CA ARG A 73 -11.95 -5.78 -12.72
C ARG A 73 -12.19 -4.59 -11.78
N TYR A 74 -11.61 -3.45 -12.11
CA TYR A 74 -12.04 -2.19 -11.49
C TYR A 74 -13.43 -1.76 -12.01
N THR A 75 -14.13 -0.91 -11.28
CA THR A 75 -15.50 -0.44 -11.63
C THR A 75 -15.55 0.70 -12.64
N GLU A 76 -14.44 1.01 -13.31
CA GLU A 76 -14.31 2.20 -14.18
C GLU A 76 -14.36 3.55 -13.44
N ASP A 77 -14.36 3.52 -12.11
CA ASP A 77 -14.20 4.72 -11.29
C ASP A 77 -12.77 5.28 -11.43
N THR A 78 -12.67 6.61 -11.60
CA THR A 78 -11.39 7.31 -11.66
C THR A 78 -10.57 7.03 -10.39
N PRO A 79 -9.36 6.46 -10.51
CA PRO A 79 -8.49 6.26 -9.36
C PRO A 79 -8.18 7.59 -8.65
N LYS A 80 -8.26 7.59 -7.33
CA LYS A 80 -8.03 8.77 -6.47
C LYS A 80 -6.73 8.60 -5.71
N SER A 81 -5.87 9.62 -5.70
CA SER A 81 -4.71 9.63 -4.82
C SER A 81 -5.18 9.71 -3.37
N ILE A 82 -4.57 8.94 -2.48
CA ILE A 82 -4.91 8.84 -1.05
C ILE A 82 -3.72 9.17 -0.13
N VAL A 83 -2.50 9.14 -0.67
CA VAL A 83 -1.25 9.58 -0.02
C VAL A 83 -0.39 10.22 -1.09
N SER A 84 0.28 11.32 -0.76
CA SER A 84 1.33 11.90 -1.59
C SER A 84 2.40 12.58 -0.75
N ASN A 85 3.63 12.65 -1.27
CA ASN A 85 4.71 13.43 -0.71
C ASN A 85 5.24 14.43 -1.74
N THR A 86 4.94 15.70 -1.50
CA THR A 86 5.27 16.83 -2.39
C THR A 86 6.55 17.54 -1.98
N THR A 87 7.26 17.04 -0.96
CA THR A 87 8.54 17.61 -0.54
C THR A 87 9.58 17.57 -1.66
N LYS A 88 10.47 18.57 -1.69
CA LYS A 88 11.56 18.57 -2.66
C LYS A 88 12.47 17.36 -2.38
N ASP A 89 12.81 16.62 -3.44
CA ASP A 89 13.59 15.38 -3.35
C ASP A 89 12.87 14.34 -2.47
N ALA A 90 11.53 14.34 -2.50
CA ALA A 90 10.67 13.44 -1.75
C ALA A 90 11.09 11.98 -1.94
N GLN A 91 11.17 11.28 -0.82
CA GLN A 91 11.20 9.84 -0.80
C GLN A 91 9.86 9.29 -1.30
N VAL A 92 9.94 8.21 -2.07
CA VAL A 92 8.79 7.50 -2.64
C VAL A 92 7.91 6.95 -1.52
N ASN A 93 6.59 7.04 -1.68
CA ASN A 93 5.64 6.24 -0.91
C ASN A 93 5.05 5.12 -1.79
N GLU A 94 5.07 3.89 -1.28
CA GLU A 94 4.66 2.70 -2.02
C GLU A 94 4.21 1.56 -1.07
N GLY A 95 3.91 0.37 -1.61
CA GLY A 95 3.59 -0.79 -0.76
C GLY A 95 2.40 -0.58 0.17
N SER A 96 1.32 0.03 -0.33
CA SER A 96 0.15 0.37 0.49
C SER A 96 -0.54 -0.88 1.09
N TYR A 97 -1.04 -0.80 2.31
CA TYR A 97 -1.80 -1.88 2.95
C TYR A 97 -2.90 -1.33 3.87
N GLN A 98 -4.15 -1.66 3.57
CA GLN A 98 -5.31 -1.21 4.36
C GLN A 98 -5.65 -2.20 5.48
N PHE A 99 -5.97 -1.67 6.67
CA PHE A 99 -6.35 -2.46 7.83
C PHE A 99 -7.41 -1.74 8.67
N LYS A 100 -8.50 -2.42 9.03
CA LYS A 100 -9.55 -1.87 9.90
C LYS A 100 -9.26 -2.22 11.35
N TRP A 101 -9.34 -1.23 12.24
CA TRP A 101 -9.33 -1.46 13.69
C TRP A 101 -10.25 -0.49 14.42
N GLY A 102 -11.23 -1.03 15.14
CA GLY A 102 -12.29 -0.24 15.78
C GLY A 102 -13.00 0.64 14.75
N GLU A 103 -13.09 1.94 15.01
CA GLU A 103 -13.76 2.91 14.15
C GLU A 103 -12.88 3.47 13.02
N TYR A 104 -11.60 3.06 12.95
CA TYR A 104 -10.65 3.60 11.99
C TYR A 104 -10.24 2.60 10.90
N TYR A 105 -9.98 3.15 9.72
CA TYR A 105 -9.22 2.55 8.63
C TYR A 105 -7.80 3.06 8.72
N TYR A 106 -6.83 2.17 8.83
CA TYR A 106 -5.41 2.47 8.79
C TYR A 106 -4.88 2.15 7.40
N LEU A 107 -4.13 3.10 6.85
CA LEU A 107 -3.40 2.93 5.62
C LEU A 107 -1.91 2.92 5.98
N PHE A 108 -1.33 1.73 5.97
CA PHE A 108 0.10 1.54 6.06
C PHE A 108 0.71 1.70 4.67
N TYR A 109 1.92 2.23 4.61
CA TYR A 109 2.72 2.32 3.39
C TYR A 109 4.19 2.36 3.77
N SER A 110 5.05 2.01 2.83
CA SER A 110 6.49 2.17 2.99
C SER A 110 6.93 3.48 2.36
N ALA A 111 7.80 4.22 3.06
CA ALA A 111 8.43 5.43 2.56
C ALA A 111 9.94 5.23 2.48
N GLY A 112 10.62 5.84 1.50
CA GLY A 112 12.09 5.75 1.39
C GLY A 112 12.57 4.91 0.23
N ALA A 113 13.89 4.81 0.11
CA ALA A 113 14.55 3.97 -0.88
C ALA A 113 14.53 2.51 -0.44
N CYS A 114 13.76 1.69 -1.19
CA CYS A 114 13.84 0.24 -1.08
C CYS A 114 15.14 -0.28 -1.71
N CYS A 115 15.45 -1.54 -1.42
CA CYS A 115 16.23 -2.40 -2.33
C CYS A 115 17.73 -2.06 -2.48
N ASN A 116 18.23 -1.09 -1.72
CA ASN A 116 19.66 -0.82 -1.61
C ASN A 116 20.34 -1.89 -0.75
N THR A 117 21.45 -2.45 -1.24
CA THR A 117 22.24 -3.46 -0.53
C THR A 117 23.71 -3.03 -0.46
N PRO A 118 24.49 -3.51 0.55
CA PRO A 118 25.90 -3.18 0.65
C PRO A 118 26.65 -3.50 -0.65
N PRO A 119 27.55 -2.62 -1.11
CA PRO A 119 28.04 -1.41 -0.44
C PRO A 119 27.22 -0.13 -0.71
N ASN A 120 26.11 -0.22 -1.46
CA ASN A 120 25.39 0.94 -2.00
C ASN A 120 24.18 1.36 -1.14
N LEU A 121 24.41 1.50 0.16
CA LEU A 121 23.37 1.94 1.11
C LEU A 121 23.07 3.43 0.92
N VAL A 122 21.82 3.82 1.18
CA VAL A 122 21.43 5.24 1.21
C VAL A 122 21.80 5.87 2.55
N LYS A 123 21.62 7.19 2.65
CA LYS A 123 21.87 7.91 3.91
C LYS A 123 20.87 7.45 4.97
N PRO A 124 21.28 7.37 6.25
CA PRO A 124 20.35 7.11 7.34
C PRO A 124 19.16 8.08 7.32
N GLY A 125 17.95 7.53 7.40
CA GLY A 125 16.68 8.24 7.29
C GLY A 125 16.08 8.29 5.87
N ASP A 126 16.86 8.02 4.83
CA ASP A 126 16.38 7.91 3.46
C ASP A 126 15.98 6.49 3.09
N GLU A 127 16.42 5.49 3.87
CA GLU A 127 16.06 4.11 3.65
C GLU A 127 14.59 3.82 3.96
N TYR A 128 14.15 2.67 3.48
CA TYR A 128 12.79 2.18 3.60
C TYR A 128 12.33 2.10 5.07
N ARG A 129 11.12 2.55 5.32
CA ARG A 129 10.49 2.55 6.65
C ARG A 129 8.99 2.46 6.53
N ILE A 130 8.34 1.92 7.54
CA ILE A 130 6.88 1.75 7.59
C ILE A 130 6.26 3.00 8.19
N MET A 131 5.33 3.59 7.45
CA MET A 131 4.53 4.74 7.85
C MET A 131 3.06 4.35 7.96
N VAL A 132 2.28 5.13 8.71
CA VAL A 132 0.83 4.94 8.82
C VAL A 132 0.06 6.26 8.90
N CYS A 133 -1.13 6.26 8.31
CA CYS A 133 -2.17 7.25 8.51
C CYS A 133 -3.50 6.55 8.78
N ARG A 134 -4.49 7.27 9.34
CA ARG A 134 -5.82 6.72 9.60
C ARG A 134 -6.95 7.65 9.19
N SER A 135 -8.13 7.07 8.95
CA SER A 135 -9.37 7.78 8.64
C SER A 135 -10.57 7.06 9.24
N HIS A 136 -11.68 7.77 9.43
CA HIS A 136 -12.99 7.14 9.67
C HIS A 136 -13.64 6.62 8.38
N SER A 137 -13.09 6.95 7.21
CA SER A 137 -13.55 6.52 5.90
C SER A 137 -12.47 5.73 5.16
N ILE A 138 -12.85 4.62 4.52
CA ILE A 138 -11.94 3.79 3.71
C ILE A 138 -11.29 4.54 2.53
N THR A 139 -11.91 5.61 2.06
CA THR A 139 -11.38 6.45 0.97
C THR A 139 -10.66 7.70 1.47
N GLY A 140 -10.39 7.79 2.77
CA GLY A 140 -9.82 8.98 3.39
C GLY A 140 -10.84 10.14 3.53
N PRO A 141 -10.36 11.37 3.81
CA PRO A 141 -8.95 11.74 3.93
C PRO A 141 -8.26 11.00 5.07
N TYR A 142 -6.99 10.66 4.87
CA TYR A 142 -6.15 9.99 5.86
C TYR A 142 -5.26 11.02 6.55
N ALA A 143 -5.17 10.94 7.88
CA ALA A 143 -4.32 11.81 8.67
C ALA A 143 -3.38 11.02 9.57
N ASP A 144 -2.22 11.58 9.85
CA ASP A 144 -1.26 11.02 10.79
C ASP A 144 -1.63 11.32 12.25
N GLN A 145 -0.82 10.86 13.20
CA GLN A 145 -1.04 11.05 14.64
C GLN A 145 -1.06 12.53 15.06
N SER A 146 -0.37 13.40 14.33
CA SER A 146 -0.35 14.85 14.58
C SER A 146 -1.52 15.59 13.92
N GLY A 147 -2.33 14.88 13.14
CA GLY A 147 -3.46 15.44 12.40
C GLY A 147 -3.09 16.02 11.03
N LYS A 148 -1.88 15.77 10.53
CA LYS A 148 -1.43 16.21 9.21
C LYS A 148 -2.02 15.29 8.15
N ASP A 149 -2.63 15.88 7.13
CA ASP A 149 -3.24 15.15 6.02
C ASP A 149 -2.16 14.47 5.14
N CYS A 150 -2.31 13.18 4.89
CA CYS A 150 -1.30 12.37 4.21
C CYS A 150 -1.33 12.53 2.68
N LEU A 151 -2.35 13.20 2.13
CA LEU A 151 -2.44 13.52 0.72
C LEU A 151 -1.89 14.91 0.41
N THR A 152 -2.22 15.90 1.22
CA THR A 152 -2.04 17.33 0.89
C THR A 152 -1.02 18.04 1.77
N GLN A 153 -0.61 17.40 2.87
CA GLN A 153 0.31 17.98 3.83
C GLN A 153 1.48 17.06 4.09
N ASP A 154 1.79 16.03 3.29
CA ASP A 154 2.90 15.10 3.54
C ASP A 154 2.84 14.49 4.96
N GLY A 155 1.64 14.15 5.43
CA GLY A 155 1.43 13.45 6.69
C GLY A 155 2.00 12.03 6.68
N GLY A 156 2.32 11.50 7.85
CA GLY A 156 2.72 10.10 8.04
C GLY A 156 3.33 9.87 9.42
N THR A 157 2.78 8.90 10.17
CA THR A 157 3.38 8.48 11.45
C THR A 157 4.34 7.34 11.23
N LEU A 158 5.59 7.50 11.69
CA LEU A 158 6.58 6.41 11.66
C LEU A 158 6.13 5.26 12.56
N VAL A 159 6.07 4.06 12.01
CA VAL A 159 5.79 2.81 12.73
C VAL A 159 7.07 2.03 12.98
N LEU A 160 7.90 1.88 11.95
CA LEU A 160 9.13 1.10 12.03
C LEU A 160 10.19 1.67 11.08
N ALA A 161 11.35 2.00 11.61
CA ALA A 161 12.54 2.38 10.84
C ALA A 161 13.65 1.34 11.04
N SER A 162 14.77 1.50 10.33
CA SER A 162 15.98 0.73 10.61
C SER A 162 16.39 0.85 12.08
N HIS A 163 16.76 -0.27 12.67
CA HIS A 163 17.23 -0.37 14.06
C HIS A 163 18.03 -1.68 14.20
N ASP A 164 19.03 -1.69 15.09
CA ASP A 164 19.85 -2.87 15.36
C ASP A 164 20.36 -3.57 14.08
N ASP A 165 19.94 -4.82 13.84
CA ASP A 165 20.26 -5.65 12.68
C ASP A 165 19.18 -5.63 11.58
N VAL A 166 18.18 -4.76 11.70
CA VAL A 166 17.09 -4.58 10.74
C VAL A 166 17.36 -3.32 9.92
N TYR A 167 17.74 -3.49 8.65
CA TYR A 167 17.91 -2.38 7.73
C TYR A 167 16.74 -2.27 6.74
N ALA A 168 16.23 -1.05 6.54
CA ALA A 168 15.21 -0.75 5.53
C ALA A 168 13.92 -1.62 5.61
N PRO A 169 13.24 -1.72 6.78
CA PRO A 169 12.03 -2.53 6.89
C PRO A 169 10.87 -1.94 6.09
N GLY A 170 10.15 -2.79 5.35
CA GLY A 170 8.95 -2.38 4.60
C GLY A 170 8.25 -3.49 3.84
N GLY A 171 7.43 -3.11 2.85
CA GLY A 171 6.55 -4.02 2.11
C GLY A 171 5.59 -4.76 3.03
N GLN A 172 5.05 -4.02 4.01
CA GLN A 172 4.33 -4.57 5.14
C GLN A 172 2.93 -5.07 4.79
N GLY A 173 2.47 -6.03 5.58
CA GLY A 173 1.04 -6.26 5.76
C GLY A 173 0.66 -6.35 7.23
N VAL A 174 -0.62 -6.13 7.50
CA VAL A 174 -1.19 -6.15 8.85
C VAL A 174 -2.40 -7.05 8.87
N MET A 175 -2.46 -7.94 9.86
CA MET A 175 -3.58 -8.84 10.04
C MET A 175 -3.92 -8.97 11.51
N TYR A 176 -5.19 -9.29 11.80
CA TYR A 176 -5.61 -9.71 13.12
C TYR A 176 -5.69 -11.24 13.14
N ASP A 177 -4.92 -11.85 14.03
CA ASP A 177 -4.99 -13.28 14.29
C ASP A 177 -6.05 -13.54 15.38
N PRO A 178 -7.20 -14.16 15.03
CA PRO A 178 -8.27 -14.43 15.98
C PRO A 178 -7.91 -15.49 17.02
N GLU A 179 -6.96 -16.39 16.74
CA GLU A 179 -6.54 -17.44 17.66
C GLU A 179 -5.70 -16.86 18.79
N THR A 180 -4.72 -16.02 18.46
CA THR A 180 -3.86 -15.38 19.45
C THR A 180 -4.42 -14.06 19.97
N ARG A 181 -5.49 -13.53 19.36
CA ARG A 181 -6.10 -12.23 19.63
C ARG A 181 -5.10 -11.07 19.53
N ARG A 182 -4.21 -11.14 18.55
CA ARG A 182 -3.14 -10.16 18.34
C ARG A 182 -3.20 -9.60 16.94
N THR A 183 -2.90 -8.31 16.86
CA THR A 183 -2.55 -7.69 15.59
C THR A 183 -1.10 -8.03 15.29
N VAL A 184 -0.86 -8.57 14.11
CA VAL A 184 0.46 -8.95 13.60
C VAL A 184 0.79 -8.05 12.43
N ILE A 185 1.98 -7.45 12.48
CA ILE A 185 2.61 -6.83 11.32
C ILE A 185 3.68 -7.78 10.81
N TYR A 186 3.70 -8.02 9.50
CA TYR A 186 4.78 -8.74 8.82
C TYR A 186 5.40 -7.82 7.78
N TYR A 187 6.71 -7.94 7.59
CA TYR A 187 7.49 -7.10 6.69
C TYR A 187 8.78 -7.84 6.30
N HIS A 188 9.49 -7.30 5.31
CA HIS A 188 10.85 -7.73 4.97
C HIS A 188 11.85 -6.64 5.33
N TYR A 189 13.12 -7.02 5.49
CA TYR A 189 14.24 -6.10 5.73
C TYR A 189 15.49 -6.65 5.04
N GLY A 190 16.46 -5.78 4.80
CA GLY A 190 17.73 -6.08 4.15
C GLY A 190 18.91 -6.22 5.11
#